data_AF-A0A529MNB6-F1
#
_entry.id   AF-A0A529MNB6-F1
#
_cell.length_a   1.000
_cell.length_b   1.000
_cell.length_c   1.000
_cell.angle_alpha   90.00
_cell.angle_beta   90.00
_cell.angle_gamma   90.00
#
_symmetry.space_group_name_H-M   'P 1'
#
loop_
_entity.id
_entity.type
_entity.pdbx_description
1 polymer ?
#
loop_
_entity_poly.entity_id
_entity_poly.type
_entity_poly.pdbx_seq_one_letter_code
_entity_poly.pdbx_strand_id
1 'polypeptide(L)'
;GLNGGPQQSPGSDAPSDAETSSNGTITIDAPDGIGSIVINGVAVTTVGQQIQGQFGYITIVSLNTSTGVVEYNYTVTESVTHPVHTDGYDQNDTIPDNFSITVTDSDGDTASTTFAVAIIDDVP
;
A
#
# COMPACT_ATOMS: atom_id res chain seq x y z
N GLY A 1 -20.06 5.89 -42.36
CA GLY A 1 -20.31 4.99 -41.22
C GLY A 1 -20.37 3.57 -41.72
N LEU A 2 -19.65 2.66 -41.07
CA LEU A 2 -19.96 1.24 -40.90
C LEU A 2 -19.24 0.77 -39.64
N ASN A 3 -19.96 0.04 -38.80
CA ASN A 3 -19.55 -0.53 -37.53
C ASN A 3 -18.49 -1.63 -37.70
N GLY A 4 -17.50 -1.66 -36.80
CA GLY A 4 -16.68 -2.84 -36.51
C GLY A 4 -16.88 -3.22 -35.03
N GLY A 5 -17.39 -4.43 -34.78
CA GLY A 5 -17.68 -4.98 -33.45
C GLY A 5 -16.44 -5.53 -32.70
N PRO A 6 -16.65 -6.35 -31.65
CA PRO A 6 -15.80 -6.41 -30.45
C PRO A 6 -14.64 -7.43 -30.54
N GLN A 7 -13.40 -6.96 -30.43
CA GLN A 7 -12.21 -7.69 -29.95
C GLN A 7 -10.99 -6.73 -29.91
N GLN A 8 -10.21 -6.82 -28.83
CA GLN A 8 -9.04 -6.00 -28.42
C GLN A 8 -7.95 -5.81 -29.51
N SER A 9 -7.12 -4.75 -29.51
CA SER A 9 -5.79 -4.57 -28.84
C SER A 9 -4.95 -3.56 -29.68
N PRO A 10 -3.73 -3.04 -29.34
CA PRO A 10 -2.78 -3.38 -28.25
C PRO A 10 -2.07 -2.18 -27.52
N GLY A 11 -1.45 -2.45 -26.37
CA GLY A 11 -0.26 -1.74 -25.85
C GLY A 11 -0.57 -0.49 -25.01
N SER A 12 -0.19 -0.38 -23.73
CA SER A 12 1.16 -0.53 -23.17
C SER A 12 2.22 0.14 -24.04
N ASP A 13 2.37 1.46 -23.91
CA ASP A 13 3.65 2.12 -24.15
C ASP A 13 4.36 2.28 -22.79
N ALA A 14 5.53 1.68 -22.69
CA ALA A 14 6.30 1.42 -21.47
C ALA A 14 7.08 2.65 -20.94
N PRO A 15 7.73 2.48 -19.77
CA PRO A 15 7.15 2.55 -18.44
C PRO A 15 7.02 4.03 -18.01
N SER A 16 5.81 4.48 -17.73
CA SER A 16 5.66 5.39 -16.60
C SER A 16 4.99 4.57 -15.51
N ASP A 17 5.75 3.70 -14.86
CA ASP A 17 5.32 2.98 -13.65
C ASP A 17 5.28 3.94 -12.45
N ALA A 18 4.84 5.18 -12.67
CA ALA A 18 4.84 6.23 -11.67
C ALA A 18 3.45 6.38 -11.05
N GLU A 19 2.74 5.26 -10.82
CA GLU A 19 1.70 5.23 -9.81
C GLU A 19 2.33 5.72 -8.50
N THR A 20 1.79 6.81 -7.96
CA THR A 20 2.52 7.62 -6.99
C THR A 20 2.82 6.83 -5.72
N SER A 21 4.10 6.62 -5.43
CA SER A 21 4.58 6.07 -4.17
C SER A 21 4.27 7.02 -3.03
N SER A 22 3.31 6.67 -2.17
CA SER A 22 2.94 7.46 -1.01
C SER A 22 3.79 7.08 0.21
N ASN A 23 4.24 8.09 0.97
CA ASN A 23 4.74 7.88 2.31
C ASN A 23 3.56 7.75 3.28
N GLY A 24 3.69 6.89 4.28
CA GLY A 24 2.65 6.65 5.26
C GLY A 24 3.22 6.49 6.66
N THR A 25 2.40 6.82 7.65
CA THR A 25 2.74 6.65 9.07
C THR A 25 1.65 5.82 9.74
N ILE A 26 2.06 4.81 10.48
CA ILE A 26 1.21 4.04 11.38
C ILE A 26 1.57 4.46 12.79
N THR A 27 0.58 4.93 13.54
CA THR A 27 0.72 5.25 14.96
C THR A 27 -0.02 4.19 15.77
N ILE A 28 0.70 3.56 16.68
CA ILE A 28 0.24 2.49 17.55
C ILE A 28 0.30 3.03 18.98
N ASP A 29 -0.83 3.01 19.66
CA ASP A 29 -0.89 3.35 21.09
C ASP A 29 -0.71 2.08 21.91
N ALA A 30 0.49 1.91 22.47
CA ALA A 30 0.85 0.82 23.36
C ALA A 30 1.56 1.42 24.59
N PRO A 31 0.82 1.72 25.68
CA PRO A 31 1.36 2.40 26.85
C PRO A 31 2.59 1.74 27.47
N ASP A 32 2.65 0.41 27.42
CA ASP A 32 3.74 -0.42 27.95
C ASP A 32 4.82 -0.74 26.89
N GLY A 33 4.72 -0.13 25.71
CA GLY A 33 5.63 -0.31 24.59
C GLY A 33 5.27 -1.51 23.71
N ILE A 34 5.75 -1.50 22.47
CA ILE A 34 5.47 -2.56 21.49
C ILE A 34 6.43 -3.74 21.67
N GLY A 35 5.87 -4.95 21.79
CA GLY A 35 6.60 -6.21 21.76
C GLY A 35 6.84 -6.71 20.34
N SER A 36 5.79 -6.78 19.51
CA SER A 36 5.90 -7.20 18.10
C SER A 36 4.86 -6.55 17.19
N ILE A 37 5.21 -6.44 15.91
CA ILE A 37 4.31 -5.98 14.83
C ILE A 37 4.33 -7.02 13.72
N VAL A 38 3.16 -7.40 13.22
CA VAL A 38 2.98 -8.30 12.10
C VAL A 38 2.09 -7.61 11.07
N ILE A 39 2.56 -7.48 9.83
CA ILE A 39 1.79 -6.91 8.72
C ILE A 39 1.63 -7.96 7.62
N ASN A 40 0.40 -8.23 7.19
CA ASN A 40 0.05 -9.28 6.23
C ASN A 40 0.65 -10.66 6.60
N GLY A 41 0.73 -10.96 7.90
CA GLY A 41 1.33 -12.20 8.42
C GLY A 41 2.86 -12.21 8.47
N VAL A 42 3.54 -11.12 8.07
CA VAL A 42 5.00 -10.97 8.11
C VAL A 42 5.40 -10.14 9.33
N ALA A 43 6.27 -10.68 10.18
CA ALA A 43 6.83 -9.94 11.31
C ALA A 43 7.72 -8.79 10.84
N VAL A 44 7.50 -7.59 11.38
CA VAL A 44 8.31 -6.39 11.13
C VAL A 44 9.50 -6.40 12.09
N THR A 45 10.71 -6.52 11.54
CA THR A 45 11.93 -6.73 12.35
C THR A 45 13.06 -5.76 12.05
N THR A 46 13.06 -5.11 10.88
CA THR A 46 14.13 -4.20 10.47
C THR A 46 13.63 -3.08 9.56
N VAL A 47 14.33 -1.95 9.58
CA VAL A 47 14.22 -0.91 8.57
C VAL A 47 14.72 -1.45 7.22
N GLY A 48 14.09 -1.03 6.14
CA GLY A 48 14.31 -1.50 4.77
C GLY A 48 13.56 -2.81 4.44
N GLN A 49 12.87 -3.40 5.41
CA GLN A 49 12.06 -4.60 5.16
C GLN A 49 10.90 -4.28 4.23
N GLN A 50 10.69 -5.16 3.24
CA GLN A 50 9.56 -5.08 2.32
C GLN A 50 8.45 -6.04 2.74
N ILE A 51 7.21 -5.56 2.68
CA ILE A 51 6.02 -6.34 3.01
C ILE A 51 5.03 -6.21 1.86
N GLN A 52 4.68 -7.35 1.26
CA GLN A 52 3.85 -7.42 0.07
C GLN A 52 2.38 -7.11 0.40
N GLY A 53 1.79 -6.25 -0.42
CA GLY A 53 0.35 -6.05 -0.56
C GLY A 53 -0.19 -6.85 -1.73
N GLN A 54 -1.36 -6.46 -2.22
CA GLN A 54 -1.98 -7.06 -3.39
C GLN A 54 -1.41 -6.51 -4.71
N PHE A 55 -1.08 -5.22 -4.75
CA PHE A 55 -0.69 -4.50 -5.98
C PHE A 55 0.75 -3.96 -5.90
N GLY A 56 1.32 -3.94 -4.70
CA GLY A 56 2.68 -3.46 -4.48
C GLY A 56 3.25 -3.95 -3.16
N TYR A 57 4.18 -3.19 -2.62
CA TYR A 57 4.74 -3.46 -1.30
C TYR A 57 5.01 -2.17 -0.53
N ILE A 58 4.93 -2.26 0.81
CA ILE A 58 5.49 -1.24 1.68
C ILE A 58 6.95 -1.57 2.00
N THR A 59 7.79 -0.55 2.08
CA THR A 59 9.14 -0.62 2.63
C THR A 59 9.16 0.14 3.95
N ILE A 60 9.57 -0.53 5.03
CA ILE A 60 9.67 0.09 6.36
C ILE A 60 10.82 1.10 6.34
N VAL A 61 10.52 2.37 6.58
CA VAL A 61 11.49 3.48 6.59
C VAL A 61 12.00 3.75 8.01
N SER A 62 11.11 3.71 8.99
CA SER A 62 11.46 3.86 10.40
C SER A 62 10.56 3.02 11.29
N LEU A 63 11.10 2.62 12.44
CA LEU A 63 10.40 1.83 13.44
C LEU A 63 10.81 2.35 14.83
N ASN A 64 9.86 2.92 15.55
CA ASN A 64 10.02 3.33 16.94
C ASN A 64 9.05 2.54 17.81
N THR A 65 9.54 1.46 18.43
CA THR A 65 8.74 0.58 19.29
C THR A 65 8.42 1.20 20.66
N SER A 66 9.12 2.25 21.07
CA SER A 66 8.85 2.97 22.32
C SER A 66 7.70 3.97 22.17
N THR A 67 7.52 4.59 21.00
CA THR A 67 6.42 5.53 20.72
C THR A 67 5.34 4.96 19.82
N GLY A 68 5.53 3.74 19.31
CA GLY A 68 4.64 3.06 18.39
C GLY A 68 4.50 3.71 17.02
N VAL A 69 5.53 4.42 16.55
CA VAL A 69 5.50 5.07 15.23
C VAL A 69 6.25 4.20 14.23
N VAL A 70 5.59 3.85 13.12
CA VAL A 70 6.16 3.14 11.98
C VAL A 70 5.96 3.99 10.73
N GLU A 71 7.04 4.36 10.05
CA GLU A 71 6.97 5.04 8.76
C GLU A 71 7.27 4.04 7.65
N TYR A 72 6.57 4.17 6.53
CA TYR A 72 6.78 3.33 5.36
C TYR A 72 6.65 4.14 4.07
N ASN A 73 7.28 3.63 3.02
CA ASN A 73 7.02 4.06 1.64
C ASN A 73 6.33 2.92 0.91
N TYR A 74 5.34 3.23 0.09
CA TYR A 74 4.69 2.25 -0.76
C TYR A 74 5.21 2.32 -2.19
N THR A 75 5.36 1.17 -2.84
CA THR A 75 5.73 1.06 -4.26
C THR A 75 4.73 0.15 -4.94
N VAL A 76 4.09 0.63 -6.00
CA VAL A 76 3.25 -0.20 -6.85
C VAL A 76 4.14 -1.00 -7.79
N THR A 77 3.83 -2.28 -7.98
CA THR A 77 4.59 -3.17 -8.88
C THR A 77 3.72 -3.81 -9.96
N GLU A 78 2.40 -3.73 -9.82
CA GLU A 78 1.44 -4.32 -10.72
C GLU A 78 0.53 -3.22 -11.27
N SER A 79 0.31 -3.19 -12.58
CA SER A 79 -0.62 -2.24 -13.18
C SER A 79 -2.04 -2.46 -12.63
N VAL A 80 -2.64 -1.40 -12.10
CA VAL A 80 -3.98 -1.48 -11.53
C VAL A 80 -5.02 -0.99 -12.54
N THR A 81 -6.12 -1.73 -12.71
CA THR A 81 -7.22 -1.29 -13.58
C THR A 81 -8.20 -0.44 -12.79
N HIS A 82 -8.29 0.83 -13.15
CA HIS A 82 -9.19 1.78 -12.54
C HIS A 82 -10.61 1.71 -13.12
N PRO A 83 -11.67 1.80 -12.28
CA PRO A 83 -13.05 1.63 -12.72
C PRO A 83 -13.60 2.86 -13.45
N VAL A 84 -13.01 4.04 -13.25
CA VAL A 84 -13.44 5.28 -13.90
C VAL A 84 -12.33 5.72 -14.85
N HIS A 85 -12.58 5.58 -16.15
CA HIS A 85 -11.69 6.21 -17.14
C HIS A 85 -12.03 7.70 -17.21
N THR A 86 -11.33 8.53 -16.44
CA THR A 86 -11.34 9.98 -16.63
C THR A 86 -10.31 10.37 -17.68
N ASP A 87 -10.61 11.38 -18.50
CA ASP A 87 -9.64 11.98 -19.42
C ASP A 87 -8.61 12.79 -18.59
N GLY A 88 -7.67 12.13 -17.92
CA GLY A 88 -6.59 12.71 -17.10
C GLY A 88 -6.61 12.29 -15.62
N TYR A 89 -5.56 12.70 -14.89
CA TYR A 89 -5.37 12.45 -13.45
C TYR A 89 -6.61 12.85 -12.62
N ASP A 90 -7.16 11.91 -11.87
CA ASP A 90 -8.22 12.14 -10.88
C ASP A 90 -7.82 11.56 -9.51
N GLN A 91 -7.56 12.44 -8.54
CA GLN A 91 -7.21 12.06 -7.17
C GLN A 91 -8.30 11.24 -6.44
N ASN A 92 -9.52 11.22 -6.96
CA ASN A 92 -10.64 10.47 -6.37
C ASN A 92 -10.79 9.09 -6.99
N ASP A 93 -10.20 8.85 -8.16
CA ASP A 93 -10.15 7.54 -8.78
C ASP A 93 -8.99 6.75 -8.17
N THR A 94 -9.31 6.08 -7.07
CA THR A 94 -8.33 5.35 -6.27
C THR A 94 -8.68 3.88 -6.13
N ILE A 95 -7.67 3.03 -6.22
CA ILE A 95 -7.75 1.63 -5.84
C ILE A 95 -7.00 1.42 -4.53
N PRO A 96 -7.66 0.91 -3.47
CA PRO A 96 -6.99 0.65 -2.20
C PRO A 96 -6.22 -0.67 -2.22
N ASP A 97 -4.93 -0.65 -1.87
CA ASP A 97 -4.18 -1.84 -1.45
C ASP A 97 -4.24 -1.99 0.07
N ASN A 98 -4.74 -3.13 0.55
CA ASN A 98 -5.08 -3.33 1.96
C ASN A 98 -4.00 -4.14 2.68
N PHE A 99 -3.64 -3.66 3.87
CA PHE A 99 -2.67 -4.29 4.75
C PHE A 99 -3.31 -4.57 6.12
N SER A 100 -3.32 -5.84 6.52
CA SER A 100 -3.70 -6.25 7.87
C SER A 100 -2.51 -6.10 8.80
N ILE A 101 -2.69 -5.40 9.91
CA ILE A 101 -1.67 -5.24 10.94
C ILE A 101 -2.16 -5.83 12.26
N THR A 102 -1.27 -6.57 12.91
CA THR A 102 -1.44 -7.08 14.28
C THR A 102 -0.28 -6.57 15.11
N VAL A 103 -0.56 -6.05 16.29
CA VAL A 103 0.42 -5.59 17.26
C VAL A 103 0.26 -6.43 18.52
N THR A 104 1.38 -6.82 19.11
CA THR A 104 1.46 -7.36 20.46
C THR A 104 2.30 -6.40 21.29
N ASP A 105 1.83 -5.97 22.46
CA ASP A 105 2.63 -5.16 23.37
C ASP A 105 3.61 -6.02 24.19
N SER A 106 4.27 -5.41 25.17
CA SER A 106 5.32 -6.06 25.95
C SER A 106 4.78 -7.04 27.02
N ASP A 107 3.52 -6.92 27.43
CA ASP A 107 2.89 -7.82 28.41
C ASP A 107 2.07 -8.94 27.79
N GLY A 108 1.80 -8.85 26.48
CA GLY A 108 1.27 -9.91 25.64
C GLY A 108 -0.13 -9.62 25.09
N ASP A 109 -0.69 -8.45 25.36
CA ASP A 109 -1.96 -8.03 24.80
C ASP A 109 -1.82 -7.76 23.30
N THR A 110 -2.85 -8.15 22.53
CA THR A 110 -2.85 -8.08 21.07
C THR A 110 -4.00 -7.26 20.52
N ALA A 111 -3.72 -6.41 19.53
CA ALA A 111 -4.71 -5.68 18.76
C ALA A 111 -4.49 -5.90 17.26
N SER A 112 -5.54 -5.85 16.45
CA SER A 112 -5.44 -5.96 14.99
C SER A 112 -6.38 -4.99 14.28
N THR A 113 -5.94 -4.47 13.14
CA THR A 113 -6.73 -3.61 12.27
C THR A 113 -6.25 -3.75 10.82
N THR A 114 -6.92 -3.06 9.90
CA THR A 114 -6.53 -2.95 8.50
C THR A 114 -6.33 -1.49 8.13
N PHE A 115 -5.28 -1.19 7.38
CA PHE A 115 -5.12 0.11 6.72
C PHE A 115 -5.00 -0.10 5.21
N ALA A 116 -5.30 0.94 4.45
CA ALA A 116 -5.19 0.92 3.00
C ALA A 116 -4.25 2.01 2.50
N VAL A 117 -3.49 1.69 1.45
CA VAL A 117 -2.76 2.66 0.65
C VAL A 117 -3.58 2.92 -0.61
N ALA A 118 -3.91 4.17 -0.88
CA ALA A 118 -4.61 4.55 -2.09
C ALA A 118 -3.63 4.61 -3.26
N ILE A 119 -3.93 3.87 -4.33
CA ILE A 119 -3.25 3.92 -5.62
C ILE A 119 -4.06 4.86 -6.51
N ILE A 120 -3.42 5.89 -7.06
CA ILE A 120 -4.04 6.88 -7.95
C ILE A 120 -3.51 6.64 -9.36
N ASP A 121 -4.39 6.62 -10.36
CA ASP A 121 -4.02 6.49 -11.77
C ASP A 121 -3.19 7.71 -12.20
N ASP A 122 -2.01 7.46 -12.74
CA ASP A 122 -1.07 8.49 -13.14
C ASP A 122 -1.21 8.94 -14.60
N VAL A 123 -2.18 8.39 -15.37
CA VAL A 123 -2.57 8.72 -16.77
C VAL A 123 -1.45 9.39 -17.61
N PRO A 124 -0.88 8.72 -18.63
CA PRO A 124 0.11 9.33 -19.54
C PRO A 124 -0.33 10.64 -20.21
#